data_AF-A0A0G8ARZ5-F1
#
_entry.id   AF-A0A0G8ARZ5-F1
#
_cell.length_a   1.000
_cell.length_b   1.000
_cell.length_c   1.000
_cell.angle_alpha   90.00
_cell.angle_beta   90.00
_cell.angle_gamma   90.00
#
_symmetry.space_group_name_H-M   'P 1'
#
loop_
_entity.id
_entity.type
_entity.pdbx_description
1 polymer ?
#
loop_
_entity_poly.entity_id
_entity_poly.type
_entity_poly.pdbx_seq_one_letter_code
_entity_poly.pdbx_strand_id
1 'polypeptide(L)'
;MASTSDTSPFQGFHSQEGLAALAKEQRLPRTGWQQEVDQGRALGLEAADSIRDRNISTFSRGELPHFAGINTFLKAPYLEDVHRVG
;
A
#
# COMPACT_ATOMS: atom_id res chain seq x y z
N MET A 1 -25.38 -19.46 37.06
CA MET A 1 -24.95 -19.34 35.65
C MET A 1 -25.13 -17.87 35.26
N ALA A 2 -24.07 -17.07 35.34
CA ALA A 2 -24.11 -15.65 35.01
C ALA A 2 -23.47 -15.46 33.63
N SER A 3 -24.28 -15.03 32.67
CA SER A 3 -23.85 -14.71 31.30
C SER A 3 -23.11 -13.38 31.33
N THR A 4 -21.78 -13.41 31.23
CA THR A 4 -20.96 -12.20 31.06
C THR A 4 -21.17 -11.65 29.66
N SER A 5 -21.87 -10.52 29.56
CA SER A 5 -22.00 -9.73 28.33
C SER A 5 -20.63 -9.18 27.95
N ASP A 6 -20.12 -9.66 26.81
CA ASP A 6 -18.84 -9.26 26.24
C ASP A 6 -18.96 -7.87 25.57
N THR A 7 -19.06 -6.83 26.40
CA THR A 7 -19.11 -5.44 25.93
C THR A 7 -17.68 -4.97 25.68
N SER A 8 -17.26 -5.04 24.41
CA SER A 8 -15.94 -4.57 23.98
C SER A 8 -15.77 -3.08 24.29
N PRO A 9 -14.68 -2.66 24.96
CA PRO A 9 -14.44 -1.28 25.38
C PRO A 9 -14.18 -0.31 24.21
N PHE A 10 -14.14 -0.82 22.98
CA PHE A 10 -13.90 -0.04 21.76
C PHE A 10 -15.19 0.38 21.03
N GLN A 11 -16.37 0.19 21.63
CA GLN A 11 -17.65 0.63 21.07
C GLN A 11 -17.85 2.15 21.26
N GLY A 12 -16.80 2.94 21.04
CA GLY A 12 -16.78 4.39 21.17
C GLY A 12 -17.02 5.05 19.81
N PHE A 13 -18.21 5.63 19.64
CA PHE A 13 -18.54 6.72 18.70
C PHE A 13 -17.80 6.72 17.36
N HIS A 14 -18.10 5.78 16.46
CA HIS A 14 -17.86 6.06 15.06
C HIS A 14 -18.78 7.23 14.66
N SER A 15 -18.21 8.35 14.23
CA SER A 15 -19.01 9.42 13.67
C SER A 15 -19.82 8.84 12.49
N GLN A 16 -21.05 9.31 12.28
CA GLN A 16 -21.90 8.77 11.20
C GLN A 16 -21.20 8.91 9.84
N GLU A 17 -20.37 9.94 9.69
CA GLU A 17 -19.54 10.16 8.50
C GLU A 17 -18.49 9.06 8.31
N GLY A 18 -17.83 8.58 9.37
CA GLY A 18 -16.83 7.52 9.29
C GLY A 18 -17.43 6.18 8.84
N LEU A 19 -18.58 5.80 9.40
CA LEU A 19 -19.31 4.59 8.97
C LEU A 19 -19.81 4.72 7.52
N ALA A 20 -20.31 5.90 7.14
CA ALA A 20 -20.74 6.16 5.77
C ALA A 20 -19.57 6.13 4.78
N ALA A 21 -18.39 6.62 5.17
CA ALA A 21 -17.17 6.55 4.37
C ALA A 21 -16.70 5.10 4.17
N LEU A 22 -16.67 4.29 5.23
CA LEU A 22 -16.33 2.86 5.16
C LEU A 22 -17.28 2.11 4.21
N ALA A 23 -18.59 2.36 4.31
CA ALA A 23 -19.57 1.73 3.42
C ALA A 23 -19.42 2.15 1.95
N LYS A 24 -18.85 3.33 1.68
CA LYS A 24 -18.51 3.78 0.32
C LYS A 24 -17.20 3.16 -0.16
N GLU A 25 -16.18 3.09 0.69
CA GLU A 25 -14.89 2.47 0.40
C GLU A 25 -15.04 1.00 -0.02
N GLN A 26 -15.91 0.25 0.67
CA GLN A 26 -16.21 -1.14 0.32
C GLN A 26 -16.72 -1.35 -1.12
N ARG A 27 -17.25 -0.29 -1.76
CA ARG A 27 -17.74 -0.34 -3.14
C ARG A 27 -16.68 0.06 -4.16
N LEU A 28 -15.52 0.57 -3.71
CA LEU A 28 -14.45 0.95 -4.60
C LEU A 28 -13.84 -0.30 -5.25
N PRO A 29 -13.58 -0.27 -6.57
CA PRO A 29 -12.94 -1.39 -7.24
C PRO A 29 -11.48 -1.51 -6.80
N ARG A 30 -11.00 -2.74 -6.64
CA ARG A 30 -9.60 -3.04 -6.32
C ARG A 30 -8.68 -3.04 -7.55
N THR A 31 -9.19 -2.69 -8.73
CA THR A 31 -8.48 -2.83 -10.00
C THR A 31 -7.23 -1.95 -10.08
N GLY A 32 -7.31 -0.69 -9.65
CA GLY A 32 -6.15 0.22 -9.63
C GLY A 32 -5.05 -0.30 -8.71
N TRP A 33 -5.43 -0.69 -7.50
CA TRP A 33 -4.49 -1.30 -6.54
C TRP A 33 -3.83 -2.58 -7.10
N GLN A 34 -4.58 -3.44 -7.78
CA GLN A 34 -4.02 -4.64 -8.39
C GLN A 34 -3.02 -4.30 -9.51
N GLN A 35 -3.33 -3.32 -10.34
CA GLN A 35 -2.42 -2.84 -11.40
C GLN A 35 -1.12 -2.28 -10.81
N GLU A 36 -1.20 -1.52 -9.72
CA GLU A 36 -0.03 -1.00 -9.01
C GLU A 36 0.84 -2.12 -8.44
N VAL A 37 0.22 -3.14 -7.82
CA VAL A 37 0.94 -4.33 -7.31
C VAL A 37 1.62 -5.09 -8.44
N ASP A 38 0.90 -5.35 -9.53
CA ASP A 38 1.42 -6.11 -10.67
C ASP A 38 2.58 -5.36 -11.35
N GLN A 39 2.43 -4.06 -11.54
CA GLN A 39 3.48 -3.20 -12.10
C GLN A 39 4.71 -3.14 -11.18
N GLY A 40 4.50 -2.99 -9.87
CA GLY A 40 5.58 -2.98 -8.88
C GLY A 40 6.39 -4.28 -8.87
N ARG A 41 5.72 -5.42 -9.05
CA ARG A 41 6.39 -6.73 -9.18
C ARG A 41 7.13 -6.87 -10.50
N ALA A 42 6.56 -6.38 -11.60
CA ALA A 42 7.14 -6.52 -12.94
C ALA A 42 8.40 -5.66 -13.15
N LEU A 43 8.47 -4.50 -12.51
CA LEU A 43 9.56 -3.53 -12.66
C LEU A 43 10.54 -3.54 -11.48
N GLY A 44 10.21 -4.26 -10.41
CA GLY A 44 10.98 -4.36 -9.19
C GLY A 44 11.70 -5.71 -9.06
N LEU A 45 12.49 -5.86 -8.00
CA LEU A 45 13.13 -7.13 -7.72
C LEU A 45 12.18 -8.06 -6.96
N GLU A 46 12.35 -9.35 -7.20
CA GLU A 46 11.66 -10.38 -6.46
C GLU A 46 12.05 -10.37 -4.98
N ALA A 47 11.07 -10.60 -4.11
CA ALA A 47 11.29 -10.69 -2.68
C ALA A 47 12.17 -11.91 -2.31
N ALA A 48 13.03 -11.75 -1.31
CA ALA A 48 13.84 -12.86 -0.78
C ALA A 48 12.96 -14.04 -0.30
N ASP A 49 13.48 -15.26 -0.34
CA ASP A 49 12.73 -16.48 0.03
C ASP A 49 12.21 -16.49 1.48
N SER A 50 12.87 -15.75 2.36
CA SER A 50 12.43 -15.56 3.76
C SER A 50 11.17 -14.70 3.90
N ILE A 51 10.78 -13.98 2.84
CA ILE A 51 9.60 -13.12 2.82
C ILE A 51 8.37 -13.94 2.43
N ARG A 52 7.41 -14.00 3.35
CA ARG A 52 6.13 -14.72 3.16
C ARG A 52 5.20 -14.04 2.17
N ASP A 53 5.15 -12.71 2.16
CA ASP A 53 4.30 -11.99 1.22
C ASP A 53 4.98 -11.91 -0.14
N ARG A 54 4.40 -12.57 -1.14
CA ARG A 54 4.89 -12.54 -2.53
C ARG A 54 4.27 -11.42 -3.35
N ASN A 55 3.42 -10.58 -2.76
CA ASN A 55 2.85 -9.39 -3.38
C ASN A 55 3.72 -8.15 -3.25
N ILE A 56 4.74 -8.19 -2.40
CA ILE A 56 5.62 -7.06 -2.16
C ILE A 56 6.67 -6.95 -3.29
N SER A 57 6.82 -5.74 -3.81
CA SER A 57 8.00 -5.36 -4.58
C SER A 57 9.08 -4.89 -3.62
N THR A 58 10.32 -5.36 -3.76
CA THR A 58 11.42 -4.82 -2.93
C THR A 58 11.94 -3.48 -3.45
N PHE A 59 11.29 -2.92 -4.48
CA PHE A 59 11.58 -1.60 -5.04
C PHE A 59 10.39 -0.67 -4.81
N SER A 60 10.29 -0.12 -3.59
CA SER A 60 9.24 0.83 -3.22
C SER A 60 9.59 2.24 -3.67
N ARG A 61 8.65 2.90 -4.35
CA ARG A 61 8.71 4.32 -4.70
C ARG A 61 7.91 5.13 -3.68
N GLY A 62 8.56 6.07 -3.00
CA GLY A 62 7.82 7.10 -2.24
C GLY A 62 7.32 8.17 -3.19
N GLU A 63 6.16 8.77 -2.89
CA GLU A 63 5.78 10.03 -3.54
C GLU A 63 6.85 11.08 -3.21
N LEU A 64 7.32 11.80 -4.24
CA LEU A 64 8.24 12.90 -4.02
C LEU A 64 7.44 14.12 -3.55
N PRO A 65 7.93 14.86 -2.54
CA PRO A 65 7.42 16.20 -2.31
C PRO A 65 7.53 17.00 -3.63
N HIS A 66 6.40 17.46 -4.16
CA HIS A 66 6.31 18.06 -5.50
C HIS A 66 7.27 19.24 -5.73
N PHE A 67 7.77 19.86 -4.65
CA PHE A 67 8.67 21.01 -4.71
C PHE A 67 10.16 20.66 -4.88
N ALA A 68 10.58 19.39 -4.76
CA ALA A 68 12.01 19.03 -4.65
C ALA A 68 12.64 18.43 -5.93
N GLY A 69 11.88 18.26 -7.02
CA GLY A 69 12.32 17.49 -8.18
C GLY A 69 12.56 16.00 -7.85
N ILE A 70 12.93 15.19 -8.83
CA ILE A 70 13.11 13.73 -8.59
C ILE A 70 14.42 13.49 -7.84
N ASN A 71 14.33 12.92 -6.62
CA ASN A 71 15.49 12.52 -5.82
C ASN A 71 16.03 11.17 -6.27
N THR A 72 16.48 11.09 -7.52
CA THR A 72 17.25 9.95 -7.98
C THR A 72 18.63 9.95 -7.31
N PHE A 73 19.21 8.75 -7.17
CA PHE A 73 20.55 8.58 -6.64
C PHE A 73 21.55 9.41 -7.46
N LEU A 74 22.31 10.30 -6.82
CA LEU A 74 23.30 11.18 -7.46
C LEU A 74 22.76 12.01 -8.64
N LYS A 75 21.46 12.34 -8.67
CA LYS A 75 20.82 13.00 -9.83
C LYS A 75 20.95 12.20 -11.14
N ALA A 76 21.11 10.89 -11.03
CA ALA A 76 21.10 10.00 -12.18
C ALA A 76 19.77 10.11 -12.94
N PRO A 77 19.75 9.81 -14.25
CA PRO A 77 18.52 9.71 -15.01
C PRO A 77 17.50 8.80 -14.32
N TYR A 78 16.23 9.19 -14.40
CA TYR A 78 15.16 8.35 -13.91
C TYR A 78 15.11 7.04 -14.69
N LEU A 79 15.03 5.93 -13.98
CA LEU A 79 14.84 4.61 -14.53
C LEU A 79 13.72 3.92 -13.75
N GLU A 80 12.68 3.56 -14.49
CA GLU A 80 11.46 2.95 -13.97
C GLU A 80 11.63 1.45 -13.70
N ASP A 81 12.38 0.75 -14.55
CA ASP A 81 12.61 -0.69 -14.50
C ASP A 81 13.99 -1.01 -13.90
N VAL A 82 14.00 -1.66 -12.73
CA VAL A 82 15.23 -2.00 -12.02
C VAL A 82 16.11 -2.99 -12.79
N HIS A 83 15.54 -3.81 -13.68
CA HIS A 83 16.28 -4.79 -14.47
C HIS A 83 17.18 -4.16 -15.52
N ARG A 84 17.02 -2.84 -15.75
CA ARG A 84 17.84 -2.06 -16.67
C ARG A 84 18.99 -1.32 -15.98
N VAL A 85 19.18 -1.51 -14.66
CA VAL A 85 20.32 -0.99 -13.91
C VAL A 85 21.56 -1.83 -14.23
N GLY A 86 22.65 -1.19 -14.66
CA GLY A 86 23.93 -1.82 -15.03
C GLY A 86 25.03 -0.79 -15.22
#